data_AF-A0A7V4T6A3-F1
#
_entry.id   AF-A0A7V4T6A3-F1
#
_cell.length_a   1.000
_cell.length_b   1.000
_cell.length_c   1.000
_cell.angle_alpha   90.00
_cell.angle_beta   90.00
_cell.angle_gamma   90.00
#
_symmetry.space_group_name_H-M   'P 1'
#
loop_
_entity.id
_entity.type
_entity.pdbx_description
1 polymer ?
#
loop_
_entity_poly.entity_id
_entity_poly.type
_entity_poly.pdbx_seq_one_letter_code
_entity_poly.pdbx_strand_id
1 'polypeptide(L)' 'MTYKEEFIEFLIDCNALKFGEFELKSGRIAPYFINTGMFDTGLKIKKLGIYYAKAIQEHFPDNFDGVYGPAYKGIPL' A
#
# COMPACT_ATOMS: atom_id res chain seq x y z
N MET A 1 -3.05 18.57 2.20
CA MET A 1 -2.36 17.32 2.55
C MET A 1 -1.66 16.78 1.31
N THR A 2 -0.49 16.20 1.48
CA THR A 2 0.19 15.44 0.42
C THR A 2 -0.52 14.10 0.21
N TYR A 3 -0.33 13.46 -0.94
CA TYR A 3 -0.92 12.14 -1.14
C TYR A 3 -0.35 11.07 -0.18
N LYS A 4 0.85 11.30 0.37
CA LYS A 4 1.48 10.43 1.36
C LYS A 4 0.73 10.51 2.70
N GLU A 5 0.31 11.70 3.11
CA GLU A 5 -0.55 11.89 4.29
C GLU A 5 -1.92 11.24 4.08
N GLU A 6 -2.57 11.50 2.94
CA GLU A 6 -3.85 10.87 2.57
C GLU A 6 -3.75 9.33 2.54
N PHE A 7 -2.60 8.80 2.10
CA PHE A 7 -2.36 7.36 2.06
C PHE A 7 -2.26 6.77 3.46
N ILE A 8 -1.56 7.43 4.39
CA ILE A 8 -1.46 6.99 5.79
C ILE A 8 -2.86 6.98 6.44
N GLU A 9 -3.66 8.02 6.25
CA GLU A 9 -5.05 8.06 6.73
C GLU A 9 -5.88 6.90 6.16
N PHE A 10 -5.76 6.66 4.86
CA PHE A 10 -6.42 5.52 4.21
C PHE A 10 -5.99 4.16 4.79
N LEU A 11 -4.71 3.98 5.12
CA LEU A 11 -4.22 2.75 5.75
C LEU A 11 -4.85 2.54 7.14
N ILE A 12 -5.05 3.61 7.90
CA ILE A 12 -5.71 3.59 9.21
C ILE A 12 -7.20 3.26 9.02
N ASP A 13 -7.89 3.93 8.10
CA ASP A 13 -9.32 3.70 7.79
C ASP A 13 -9.60 2.25 7.37
N CYS A 14 -8.67 1.65 6.62
CA CYS A 14 -8.78 0.26 6.21
C CYS A 14 -8.44 -0.75 7.31
N ASN A 15 -7.99 -0.29 8.48
CA ASN A 15 -7.36 -1.12 9.52
C ASN A 15 -6.17 -1.93 8.98
N ALA A 16 -5.52 -1.41 7.93
CA ALA A 16 -4.35 -1.99 7.29
C ALA A 16 -3.08 -1.65 8.05
N LEU A 17 -2.97 -0.43 8.58
CA LEU A 17 -1.89 0.00 9.49
C LEU A 17 -2.35 -0.16 10.95
N LYS A 18 -1.61 -0.95 11.71
CA LYS A 18 -1.86 -1.19 13.15
C LYS A 18 -0.63 -0.83 13.96
N PHE A 19 -0.83 -0.24 15.14
CA PHE A 19 0.21 0.06 16.11
C PHE A 19 0.15 -0.91 17.29
N GLY A 20 1.30 -1.28 17.84
CA GLY A 20 1.43 -2.32 18.86
C GLY A 20 2.79 -3.00 18.78
N GLU A 21 2.91 -4.20 19.33
CA GLU A 21 4.13 -5.00 19.24
C GLU A 21 3.93 -6.16 18.26
N PHE A 22 4.73 -6.19 17.19
CA PHE A 22 4.64 -7.21 16.14
C PHE A 22 6.00 -7.83 15.87
N GLU A 23 6.10 -9.16 15.95
CA GLU A 23 7.26 -9.91 15.48
C GLU A 23 7.17 -10.10 13.95
N LEU A 24 8.13 -9.53 13.21
CA LEU A 24 8.22 -9.66 11.77
C LEU A 24 8.87 -11.00 11.39
N LYS A 25 8.73 -11.42 10.12
CA LYS A 25 9.39 -12.64 9.60
C LYS A 25 10.91 -12.67 9.78
N SER A 26 11.54 -11.51 9.94
CA SER A 26 12.96 -11.38 10.22
C SER A 26 13.32 -11.56 11.71
N GLY A 27 12.35 -11.79 12.59
CA GLY A 27 12.50 -11.78 14.06
C GLY A 27 12.56 -10.38 14.68
N ARG A 28 12.47 -9.31 13.88
CA ARG A 28 12.45 -7.94 14.40
C ARG A 28 11.12 -7.65 15.08
N ILE A 29 11.17 -7.09 16.29
CA ILE A 29 10.01 -6.49 16.95
C ILE A 29 9.77 -5.09 16.39
N ALA A 30 8.61 -4.88 15.79
CA ALA A 30 8.21 -3.62 15.16
C ALA A 30 7.04 -2.97 15.93
N PRO A 31 7.03 -1.62 16.04
CA PRO A 31 5.98 -0.88 16.74
C PRO A 31 4.69 -0.72 15.90
N TYR A 32 4.72 -1.20 14.65
CA TYR A 32 3.57 -1.20 13.76
C TYR A 32 3.66 -2.33 12.75
N PHE A 33 2.51 -2.67 12.15
CA PHE A 33 2.40 -3.65 11.08
C PHE A 33 1.44 -3.16 10.00
N ILE A 34 1.77 -3.46 8.73
CA ILE A 34 0.92 -3.17 7.58
C ILE A 34 0.41 -4.50 7.02
N ASN A 35 -0.91 -4.72 7.09
CA ASN A 35 -1.58 -5.87 6.52
C ASN A 35 -2.25 -5.52 5.19
N THR A 36 -1.61 -5.86 4.07
CA THR A 36 -2.18 -5.65 2.73
C THR A 36 -3.40 -6.51 2.42
N GLY A 37 -3.70 -7.53 3.23
CA GLY A 37 -4.93 -8.32 3.11
C GLY A 37 -6.20 -7.53 3.47
N MET A 38 -6.07 -6.35 4.07
CA MET A 38 -7.22 -5.50 4.45
C MET A 38 -7.81 -4.70 3.28
N PHE A 39 -7.16 -4.72 2.11
CA PHE A 39 -7.70 -4.16 0.87
C PHE A 39 -8.64 -5.17 0.19
N ASP A 40 -9.68 -5.55 0.91
CA ASP A 40 -10.59 -6.68 0.63
C ASP A 40 -11.84 -6.29 -0.17
N THR A 41 -11.96 -5.03 -0.58
CA THR A 41 -13.08 -4.54 -1.40
C THR A 41 -12.56 -3.81 -2.64
N GLY A 42 -13.36 -3.81 -3.71
CA GLY A 42 -13.03 -3.10 -4.94
C GLY A 42 -12.79 -1.60 -4.73
N LEU A 43 -13.51 -0.97 -3.78
CA LEU A 43 -13.31 0.44 -3.43
C LEU A 43 -11.93 0.69 -2.79
N LYS A 44 -11.52 -0.18 -1.86
CA LYS A 44 -10.19 -0.09 -1.23
C LYS A 44 -9.07 -0.31 -2.24
N ILE A 45 -9.21 -1.31 -3.11
CA ILE A 45 -8.24 -1.60 -4.18
C ILE A 45 -8.14 -0.41 -5.14
N LYS A 46 -9.27 0.16 -5.59
CA LYS A 46 -9.28 1.35 -6.43
C LYS A 46 -8.56 2.52 -5.77
N LYS A 47 -8.84 2.79 -4.48
CA LYS A 47 -8.20 3.88 -3.73
C LYS A 47 -6.70 3.64 -3.55
N LEU A 48 -6.28 2.40 -3.30
CA LEU A 48 -4.87 2.00 -3.27
C LEU A 48 -4.16 2.28 -4.61
N GLY A 49 -4.79 1.92 -5.73
CA GLY A 49 -4.26 2.18 -7.07
C GLY A 49 -4.04 3.67 -7.37
N ILE A 50 -4.91 4.56 -6.85
CA ILE A 50 -4.71 6.02 -6.97
C ILE A 50 -3.41 6.46 -6.30
N TYR A 51 -3.09 5.92 -5.12
CA TYR A 51 -1.84 6.27 -4.43
C TYR A 51 -0.60 5.73 -5.14
N TYR A 52 -0.66 4.50 -5.67
CA TYR A 52 0.41 3.96 -6.52
C TYR A 52 0.61 4.80 -7.79
N ALA A 53 -0.47 5.20 -8.47
CA ALA A 53 -0.38 6.05 -9.65
C ALA A 53 0.28 7.39 -9.36
N LYS A 54 -0.09 8.05 -8.23
CA LYS A 54 0.56 9.30 -7.79
C LYS A 54 2.06 9.11 -7.52
N ALA A 55 2.44 8.00 -6.87
CA ALA A 55 3.85 7.69 -6.60
C ALA A 55 4.64 7.38 -7.89
N ILE A 56 4.05 6.63 -8.83
CA ILE A 56 4.66 6.37 -10.13
C ILE A 56 4.85 7.68 -10.89
N GLN A 57 3.87 8.56 -10.91
CA GLN A 57 3.98 9.87 -11.56
C GLN A 57 5.06 10.76 -10.91
N GLU A 58 5.24 10.71 -9.60
CA GLU A 58 6.30 11.47 -8.90
C GLU A 58 7.70 10.94 -9.21
N HIS A 59 7.87 9.62 -9.32
CA HIS A 59 9.20 8.98 -9.36
C HIS A 59 9.62 8.45 -10.73
N PHE A 60 8.66 8.19 -11.62
CA PHE A 60 8.86 7.60 -12.94
C PHE A 60 7.98 8.28 -14.01
N PRO A 61 7.95 9.62 -14.12
CA PRO A 61 7.01 10.33 -15.00
C PRO A 61 7.07 9.88 -16.46
N ASP A 62 8.26 9.54 -16.98
CA ASP A 62 8.47 9.18 -18.40
C ASP A 62 9.33 7.90 -18.59
N ASN A 63 9.56 7.11 -17.54
CA ASN A 63 10.61 6.07 -17.52
C ASN A 63 10.12 4.63 -17.36
N PHE A 64 8.98 4.26 -17.96
CA PHE A 64 8.55 2.86 -18.01
C PHE A 64 7.61 2.57 -19.19
N ASP A 65 7.71 1.37 -19.75
CA ASP A 65 6.86 0.90 -20.86
C ASP A 65 5.65 0.08 -20.37
N GLY A 66 5.64 -0.31 -19.10
CA GLY A 66 4.56 -1.08 -18.50
C GLY A 66 4.73 -1.30 -17.01
N VAL A 67 3.64 -1.73 -16.36
CA VAL A 67 3.60 -2.10 -14.94
C VAL A 67 3.34 -3.60 -14.86
N TYR A 68 4.20 -4.33 -14.15
CA TYR A 68 4.08 -5.77 -13.95
C TYR A 68 3.67 -6.11 -12.51
N GLY A 69 2.54 -6.80 -12.37
CA GLY A 69 2.00 -7.28 -11.10
C GLY A 69 2.29 -8.77 -10.88
N PRO A 70 3.19 -9.17 -9.97
CA PRO A 70 3.53 -10.59 -9.75
C PRO A 70 2.37 -11.37 -9.10
N ALA A 71 2.16 -12.61 -9.55
CA ALA A 71 1.14 -13.49 -8.97
C ALA A 71 1.46 -13.85 -7.50
N TYR A 72 0.48 -13.94 -6.60
CA TYR A 72 -0.95 -13.66 -6.78
C TYR A 72 -1.34 -12.24 -6.37
N LYS A 73 -0.60 -11.66 -5.41
CA LYS A 73 -0.97 -10.41 -4.76
C LYS A 73 -0.82 -9.17 -5.65
N GLY A 74 0.02 -9.24 -6.68
CA GLY A 74 0.22 -8.14 -7.62
C GLY A 74 -0.80 -8.10 -8.75
N ILE A 75 -1.60 -9.14 -8.97
CA ILE A 75 -2.65 -9.14 -10.01
C ILE A 75 -3.72 -8.04 -9.76
N PRO A 76 -4.23 -7.86 -8.53
CA PRO A 76 -5.21 -6.80 -8.25
C PRO A 76 -4.59 -5.42 -8.01
N LEU A 77 -3.26 -5.28 -8.00
CA LEU A 77 -2.53 -4.04 -7.73
C LEU A 77 -2.10 -3.37 -9.04
#